data_AF-A0A1S7PP87-F1
#
_entry.id   AF-A0A1S7PP87-F1
#
_cell.length_a   1.000
_cell.length_b   1.000
_cell.length_c   1.000
_cell.angle_alpha   90.00
_cell.angle_beta   90.00
_cell.angle_gamma   90.00
#
_symmetry.space_group_name_H-M   'P 1'
#
loop_
_entity.id
_entity.type
_entity.pdbx_description
1 polymer ?
#
loop_
_entity_poly.entity_id
_entity_poly.type
_entity_poly.pdbx_seq_one_letter_code
_entity_poly.pdbx_strand_id
1 'polypeptide(L)'
;MNDSCPILTPAEQQAQDIFEQTEEAMMAAIYAALERASTKAAEELQAIGSDIEPPAYEYFVATAHQQLFLRLCGADGETFEGGDPEVASHIIRNAQNISDHYWSKSQAKADETHD
;
A
#
# COMPACT_ATOMS: atom_id res chain seq x y z
N MET A 1 7.86 -22.02 28.51
CA MET A 1 7.99 -20.69 29.11
C MET A 1 6.64 -20.01 28.91
N ASN A 2 6.08 -19.37 29.94
CA ASN A 2 4.71 -18.85 29.90
C ASN A 2 4.62 -17.66 28.94
N ASP A 3 4.27 -17.93 27.69
CA ASP A 3 3.86 -16.92 26.70
C ASP A 3 2.44 -16.46 27.02
N SER A 4 2.31 -15.69 28.10
CA SER A 4 1.07 -14.96 28.36
C SER A 4 1.18 -13.64 27.62
N CYS A 5 0.45 -13.50 26.51
CA CYS A 5 0.24 -12.20 25.87
C CYS A 5 -0.17 -11.20 26.97
N PRO A 6 0.56 -10.10 27.16
CA PRO A 6 0.27 -9.18 28.25
C PRO A 6 -1.15 -8.64 28.11
N ILE A 7 -1.95 -8.74 29.17
CA ILE A 7 -3.28 -8.14 29.22
C ILE A 7 -3.07 -6.63 29.29
N LEU A 8 -3.54 -5.92 28.27
CA LEU A 8 -3.46 -4.46 28.21
C LEU A 8 -4.27 -3.83 29.34
N THR A 9 -3.73 -2.75 29.90
CA THR A 9 -4.51 -1.88 30.76
C THR A 9 -5.67 -1.26 29.98
N PRO A 10 -6.76 -0.81 30.64
CA PRO A 10 -7.86 -0.16 29.95
C PRO A 10 -7.44 1.06 29.10
N ALA A 11 -6.41 1.80 29.54
CA ALA A 11 -5.88 2.94 28.80
C ALA A 11 -5.11 2.51 27.55
N GLU A 12 -4.31 1.44 27.63
CA GLU A 12 -3.60 0.88 26.47
C GLU A 12 -4.59 0.29 25.46
N GLN A 13 -5.65 -0.38 25.93
CA GLN A 13 -6.72 -0.87 25.06
C GLN A 13 -7.40 0.28 24.31
N GLN A 14 -7.76 1.35 25.03
CA GLN A 14 -8.39 2.51 24.40
C GLN A 14 -7.47 3.19 23.38
N ALA A 15 -6.16 3.26 23.66
CA ALA A 15 -5.19 3.80 22.70
C ALA A 15 -5.08 2.93 21.44
N GLN A 16 -5.04 1.60 21.61
CA GLN A 16 -5.04 0.66 20.49
C GLN A 16 -6.29 0.82 19.62
N ASP A 17 -7.47 0.87 20.25
CA ASP A 17 -8.74 1.02 19.52
C ASP A 17 -8.77 2.33 18.70
N ILE A 18 -8.19 3.41 19.23
CA ILE A 18 -8.07 4.69 18.51
C ILE A 18 -7.13 4.55 17.32
N PHE A 19 -5.99 3.89 17.47
CA PHE A 19 -5.05 3.71 16.38
C PHE A 19 -5.64 2.87 15.26
N GLU A 20 -6.25 1.73 15.59
CA GLU A 20 -6.90 0.85 14.61
C GLU A 20 -8.01 1.59 13.84
N GLN A 21 -8.91 2.28 14.54
CA GLN A 21 -9.98 3.06 13.89
C GLN A 21 -9.43 4.18 12.99
N THR A 22 -8.34 4.82 13.43
CA THR A 22 -7.72 5.90 12.65
C THR A 22 -7.03 5.37 11.40
N GLU A 23 -6.33 4.24 11.51
CA GLU A 23 -5.68 3.56 10.38
C GLU A 23 -6.71 3.06 9.36
N GLU A 24 -7.80 2.44 9.83
CA GLU A 24 -8.92 2.01 8.97
C GLU A 24 -9.54 3.19 8.21
N ALA A 25 -9.83 4.29 8.92
CA ALA A 25 -10.39 5.50 8.31
C ALA A 25 -9.43 6.13 7.29
N MET A 26 -8.13 6.15 7.59
CA MET A 26 -7.10 6.64 6.67
C MET A 26 -7.07 5.79 5.39
N MET A 27 -7.05 4.46 5.52
CA MET A 27 -7.01 3.56 4.37
C MET A 27 -8.28 3.67 3.51
N ALA A 28 -9.45 3.79 4.14
CA ALA A 28 -10.70 4.04 3.43
C ALA A 28 -10.66 5.35 2.61
N ALA A 29 -10.10 6.41 3.19
CA ALA A 29 -9.94 7.69 2.49
C ALA A 29 -8.98 7.59 1.29
N ILE A 30 -7.89 6.83 1.42
CA ILE A 30 -6.94 6.59 0.32
C ILE A 30 -7.63 5.85 -0.83
N TYR A 31 -8.38 4.77 -0.56
CA TYR A 31 -9.08 4.03 -1.62
C TYR A 31 -10.13 4.90 -2.33
N ALA A 32 -10.90 5.67 -1.57
CA ALA A 32 -11.86 6.60 -2.16
C ALA A 32 -11.19 7.69 -3.02
N ALA A 33 -9.98 8.14 -2.66
CA ALA A 33 -9.23 9.10 -3.44
C ALA A 33 -8.72 8.50 -4.77
N LEU A 34 -8.25 7.24 -4.74
CA LEU A 34 -7.78 6.51 -5.93
C LEU A 34 -8.91 6.27 -6.93
N GLU A 35 -10.08 5.81 -6.44
CA GLU A 35 -11.26 5.60 -7.29
C GLU A 35 -11.73 6.94 -7.92
N ARG A 36 -11.82 8.00 -7.11
CA ARG A 36 -12.19 9.33 -7.60
C ARG A 36 -11.23 9.82 -8.68
N ALA A 37 -9.93 9.62 -8.52
CA ALA A 37 -8.93 10.04 -9.51
C ALA A 37 -9.12 9.30 -10.85
N SER A 38 -9.32 7.98 -10.79
CA SER A 38 -9.58 7.15 -11.98
C SER A 38 -10.84 7.57 -12.72
N THR A 39 -11.96 7.72 -12.01
CA THR A 39 -13.24 8.14 -12.59
C THR A 39 -13.14 9.53 -13.20
N LYS A 40 -12.54 10.48 -12.46
CA LYS A 40 -12.39 11.86 -12.93
C LYS A 40 -11.56 11.94 -14.21
N ALA A 41 -10.47 11.18 -14.31
CA ALA A 41 -9.63 11.17 -15.51
C ALA A 41 -10.42 10.67 -16.74
N ALA A 42 -11.24 9.62 -16.57
CA ALA A 42 -12.11 9.12 -17.63
C ALA A 42 -13.18 10.12 -18.05
N GLU A 43 -13.86 10.75 -17.09
CA GLU A 43 -14.87 11.77 -17.35
C GLU A 43 -14.31 12.99 -18.07
N GLU A 44 -13.13 13.49 -17.65
CA GLU A 44 -12.50 14.66 -18.28
C GLU A 44 -12.00 14.37 -19.70
N LEU A 45 -11.43 13.19 -19.96
CA LEU A 45 -11.03 12.78 -21.31
C LEU A 45 -12.24 12.62 -22.23
N GLN A 46 -13.33 12.04 -21.72
CA GLN A 46 -14.59 11.94 -22.45
C GLN A 46 -15.18 13.33 -22.76
N ALA A 47 -15.14 14.26 -21.80
CA ALA A 47 -15.70 15.60 -21.95
C ALA A 47 -15.00 16.43 -23.04
N ILE A 48 -13.70 16.20 -23.27
CA ILE A 48 -12.96 16.84 -24.36
C ILE A 48 -13.01 16.05 -25.68
N GLY A 49 -13.75 14.94 -25.73
CA GLY A 49 -13.85 14.07 -26.90
C GLY A 49 -12.51 13.42 -27.29
N SER A 50 -11.65 13.13 -26.31
CA SER A 50 -10.37 12.50 -26.56
C SER A 50 -10.54 11.02 -26.89
N ASP A 51 -9.80 10.53 -27.88
CA ASP A 51 -9.64 9.09 -28.15
C ASP A 51 -8.56 8.44 -27.27
N ILE A 52 -7.95 9.19 -26.35
CA ILE A 52 -6.96 8.66 -25.40
C ILE A 52 -7.68 7.78 -24.37
N GLU A 53 -7.21 6.54 -24.22
CA GLU A 53 -7.67 5.65 -23.17
C GLU A 53 -7.33 6.25 -21.78
N PRO A 54 -8.30 6.37 -20.86
CA PRO A 54 -8.03 6.89 -19.53
C PRO A 54 -7.07 5.99 -18.75
N PRO A 55 -6.26 6.55 -17.83
CA PRO A 55 -5.44 5.76 -16.94
C PRO A 55 -6.31 4.82 -16.08
N ALA A 56 -5.89 3.56 -15.99
CA ALA A 56 -6.53 2.57 -15.13
C ALA A 56 -6.33 2.90 -13.64
N TYR A 57 -7.16 2.32 -12.77
CA TYR A 57 -7.05 2.46 -11.32
C TYR A 57 -5.64 2.12 -10.80
N GLU A 58 -5.03 1.06 -11.34
CA GLU A 58 -3.69 0.58 -10.97
C GLU A 58 -2.59 1.61 -11.24
N TYR A 59 -2.78 2.50 -12.23
CA TYR A 59 -1.84 3.59 -12.47
C TYR A 59 -1.79 4.56 -11.27
N PHE A 60 -2.95 4.90 -10.71
CA PHE A 60 -3.03 5.77 -9.53
C PHE A 60 -2.53 5.05 -8.27
N VAL A 61 -2.79 3.75 -8.12
CA VAL A 61 -2.23 2.93 -7.03
C VAL A 61 -0.70 2.95 -7.09
N ALA A 62 -0.12 2.72 -8.26
CA ALA A 62 1.33 2.74 -8.45
C ALA A 62 1.92 4.13 -8.16
N THR A 63 1.25 5.19 -8.61
CA THR A 63 1.65 6.58 -8.36
C THR A 63 1.64 6.91 -6.86
N ALA A 64 0.57 6.54 -6.15
CA ALA A 64 0.47 6.75 -4.71
C ALA A 64 1.52 5.94 -3.94
N HIS A 65 1.71 4.66 -4.30
CA HIS A 65 2.72 3.80 -3.70
C HIS A 65 4.13 4.38 -3.88
N GLN A 66 4.47 4.87 -5.06
CA GLN A 66 5.77 5.52 -5.33
C GLN A 66 5.99 6.75 -4.45
N GLN A 67 5.00 7.63 -4.33
CA GLN A 67 5.11 8.83 -3.50
C GLN A 67 5.25 8.50 -2.02
N LEU A 68 4.52 7.51 -1.53
CA LEU A 68 4.65 7.03 -0.14
C LEU A 68 6.01 6.37 0.10
N PHE A 69 6.53 5.61 -0.86
CA PHE A 69 7.88 5.04 -0.79
C PHE A 69 8.95 6.13 -0.69
N LEU A 70 8.88 7.16 -1.54
CA LEU A 70 9.80 8.31 -1.47
C LEU A 70 9.72 8.99 -0.11
N ARG A 71 8.50 9.23 0.39
CA ARG A 71 8.26 9.84 1.70
C ARG A 71 8.86 9.03 2.84
N LEU A 72 8.72 7.70 2.82
CA LEU A 72 9.30 6.80 3.81
C LEU A 72 10.83 6.82 3.76
N CYS A 73 11.41 6.91 2.57
CA CYS A 73 12.86 7.02 2.39
C CYS A 73 13.40 8.42 2.70
N GLY A 74 12.55 9.41 3.00
CA GLY A 74 12.98 10.81 3.18
C GLY A 74 13.40 11.51 1.89
N ALA A 75 13.08 10.94 0.72
CA ALA A 75 13.35 11.55 -0.57
C ALA A 75 12.38 12.71 -0.87
N ASP A 76 12.82 13.60 -1.75
CA ASP A 76 11.99 14.65 -2.33
C ASP A 76 10.96 14.03 -3.30
N GLY A 77 9.69 14.43 -3.18
CA GLY A 77 8.59 13.83 -3.95
C GLY A 77 8.55 14.21 -5.44
N GLU A 78 9.25 15.27 -5.84
CA GLU A 78 9.26 15.78 -7.21
C GLU A 78 10.52 15.36 -7.98
N THR A 79 11.68 15.45 -7.33
CA THR A 79 13.00 15.16 -7.93
C THR A 79 13.50 13.75 -7.63
N PHE A 80 12.96 13.11 -6.58
CA PHE A 80 13.34 11.80 -6.05
C PHE A 80 14.73 11.75 -5.42
N GLU A 81 15.38 12.91 -5.25
CA GLU A 81 16.70 13.01 -4.65
C GLU A 81 16.63 13.00 -3.12
N GLY A 82 17.78 12.77 -2.47
CA GLY A 82 17.95 12.92 -1.03
C GLY A 82 17.42 11.77 -0.16
N GLY A 83 16.93 10.68 -0.75
CA GLY A 83 16.45 9.51 0.00
C GLY A 83 17.55 8.71 0.68
N ASP A 84 17.18 8.04 1.78
CA ASP A 84 18.01 7.12 2.53
C ASP A 84 18.01 5.70 1.89
N PRO A 85 19.15 5.25 1.34
CA PRO A 85 19.24 3.95 0.68
C PRO A 85 19.13 2.75 1.65
N GLU A 86 19.47 2.92 2.92
CA GLU A 86 19.32 1.85 3.92
C GLU A 86 17.84 1.62 4.23
N VAL A 87 17.08 2.70 4.45
CA VAL A 87 15.62 2.64 4.64
C VAL A 87 14.94 2.03 3.40
N ALA A 88 15.32 2.48 2.21
CA ALA A 88 14.81 1.93 0.95
C ALA A 88 15.04 0.40 0.85
N SER A 89 16.26 -0.05 1.16
CA SER A 89 16.62 -1.47 1.15
C SER A 89 15.78 -2.29 2.14
N HIS A 90 15.52 -1.76 3.33
CA HIS A 90 14.66 -2.42 4.31
C HIS A 90 13.21 -2.58 3.84
N ILE A 91 12.63 -1.53 3.24
CA ILE A 91 11.26 -1.56 2.71
C ILE A 91 11.13 -2.56 1.56
N ILE A 92 12.08 -2.53 0.63
CA ILE A 92 12.11 -3.47 -0.52
C ILE A 92 12.20 -4.91 -0.02
N ARG A 93 13.09 -5.18 0.94
CA ARG A 93 13.23 -6.52 1.52
C ARG A 93 11.97 -6.96 2.26
N ASN A 94 11.27 -6.04 2.93
CA ASN A 94 9.98 -6.36 3.54
C ASN A 94 8.93 -6.77 2.50
N ALA A 95 8.82 -6.05 1.39
CA ALA A 95 7.93 -6.41 0.29
C ALA A 95 8.29 -7.78 -0.33
N GLN A 96 9.58 -8.07 -0.52
CA GLN A 96 10.05 -9.38 -0.95
C GLN A 96 9.64 -10.49 0.04
N ASN A 97 9.83 -10.28 1.34
CA ASN A 97 9.44 -11.24 2.37
C ASN A 97 7.93 -11.52 2.35
N ILE A 98 7.09 -10.50 2.15
CA ILE A 98 5.63 -10.67 2.01
C ILE A 98 5.33 -11.57 0.81
N SER A 99 5.95 -11.27 -0.35
CA SER A 99 5.78 -12.09 -1.56
C SER A 99 6.16 -13.55 -1.33
N ASP A 100 7.35 -13.78 -0.80
CA ASP A 100 7.89 -15.11 -0.58
C ASP A 100 7.05 -15.91 0.43
N HIS A 101 6.58 -15.25 1.48
CA HIS A 101 5.86 -15.93 2.55
C HIS A 101 4.41 -16.24 2.20
N TYR A 102 3.70 -15.32 1.54
CA TYR A 102 2.25 -15.41 1.35
C TYR A 102 1.84 -15.82 -0.07
N TRP A 103 2.65 -15.53 -1.09
CA TRP A 103 2.28 -15.78 -2.49
C TRP A 103 3.06 -16.95 -3.09
N SER A 104 4.39 -17.01 -2.88
CA SER A 104 5.23 -18.04 -3.48
C SER A 104 4.92 -19.46 -2.97
N LYS A 105 4.46 -19.62 -1.73
CA LYS A 105 3.99 -20.92 -1.20
C LYS A 105 2.70 -21.42 -1.85
N SER A 106 1.89 -20.52 -2.39
CA SER A 106 0.65 -20.87 -3.08
C SER A 106 0.91 -21.40 -4.49
N GLN A 107 2.04 -21.05 -5.11
CA GLN A 107 2.45 -21.60 -6.42
C GLN A 107 2.96 -23.04 -6.30
N ALA A 108 3.75 -23.37 -5.27
CA ALA A 108 4.26 -24.72 -5.05
C ALA A 108 3.15 -25.78 -4.84
N LYS A 109 2.03 -25.41 -4.19
CA LYS A 109 0.88 -26.31 -4.03
C LYS A 109 0.07 -26.51 -5.31
N ALA A 110 0.08 -25.55 -6.24
CA ALA A 110 -0.62 -25.68 -7.52
C ALA A 110 0.08 -26.69 -8.44
N ASP A 111 1.42 -26.73 -8.42
CA ASP A 111 2.23 -27.66 -9.21
C ASP A 111 2.20 -29.10 -8.66
N GLU A 112 1.99 -29.31 -7.35
CA GLU A 112 1.88 -30.65 -6.74
C GLU A 112 0.50 -31.32 -6.97
N THR A 113 -0.49 -30.62 -7.53
CA THR A 113 -1.85 -31.20 -7.76
C THR A 113 -2.08 -31.67 -9.20
N HIS A 114 -1.06 -31.65 -10.05
CA HIS A 114 -1.12 -32.02 -11.47
C HIS A 114 -0.20 -33.19 -11.87
N ASP A 115 0.17 -34.07 -10.92
CA ASP A 115 0.88 -35.33 -11.19
C ASP A 115 0.07 -36.56 -10.72
#